data_AF-A0A0G1GXK5-F1
#
_entry.id   AF-A0A0G1GXK5-F1
#
_cell.length_a   1.000
_cell.length_b   1.000
_cell.length_c   1.000
_cell.angle_alpha   90.00
_cell.angle_beta   90.00
_cell.angle_gamma   90.00
#
_symmetry.space_group_name_H-M   'P 1'
#
loop_
_entity.id
_entity.type
_entity.pdbx_description
1 polymer ?
#
loop_
_entity_poly.entity_id
_entity_poly.type
_entity_poly.pdbx_seq_one_letter_code
_entity_poly.pdbx_strand_id
1 'polypeptide(L)'
;MFPVLAGLVAVFLMYQSVSAAFLILTRIGTLSTSGQVYTSWTYTGATAPDFAGTATPGAMVAITVNAITTTTSADVAGSWQSAPNNIVTGTNSVSIASGNEVVAFSLVFSPAATPTVTPTATPSALPEAGIMIWPLGLIAVGLMVFFAGRNAKDRLDEHYWG
;
A
#
# COMPACT_ATOMS: atom_id res chain seq x y z
N MET A 1 -41.87 43.24 39.72
CA MET A 1 -41.03 42.07 40.09
C MET A 1 -40.41 41.36 38.87
N PHE A 2 -40.20 42.05 37.74
CA PHE A 2 -39.76 41.45 36.46
C PHE A 2 -38.36 41.84 35.91
N PRO A 3 -37.51 42.70 36.52
CA PRO A 3 -36.20 43.00 35.92
C PRO A 3 -35.13 41.93 36.19
N VAL A 4 -35.28 41.15 37.28
CA VAL A 4 -34.27 40.15 37.69
C VAL A 4 -34.28 38.93 36.78
N LEU A 5 -35.46 38.52 36.28
CA LEU A 5 -35.60 37.37 35.40
C LEU A 5 -35.04 37.65 33.98
N ALA A 6 -35.22 38.88 33.48
CA ALA A 6 -34.68 39.29 32.17
C ALA A 6 -33.15 39.39 32.17
N GLY A 7 -32.55 39.88 33.27
CA GLY A 7 -31.10 39.95 33.41
C GLY A 7 -30.44 38.56 33.45
N LEU A 8 -31.09 37.58 34.08
CA LEU A 8 -30.56 36.21 34.19
C LEU A 8 -30.57 35.47 32.85
N VAL A 9 -31.55 35.73 31.99
CA VAL A 9 -31.62 35.17 30.62
C VAL A 9 -30.57 35.79 29.69
N ALA A 10 -30.27 37.09 29.83
CA ALA A 10 -29.26 37.76 29.02
C ALA A 10 -27.83 37.27 29.29
N VAL A 11 -27.52 36.92 30.55
CA VAL A 11 -26.21 36.34 30.94
C VAL A 11 -26.01 34.96 30.30
N PHE A 12 -27.08 34.18 30.13
CA PHE A 12 -27.03 32.85 29.52
C PHE A 12 -26.79 32.91 28.00
N LEU A 13 -27.26 33.97 27.32
CA LEU A 13 -27.07 34.17 25.87
C LEU A 13 -25.69 34.71 25.48
N MET A 14 -24.90 35.19 26.44
CA MET A 14 -23.49 35.56 26.23
C MET A 14 -22.52 34.41 26.50
N TYR A 15 -23.03 33.20 26.79
CA TYR A 15 -22.22 31.99 26.86
C TYR A 15 -21.85 31.56 25.44
N GLN A 16 -20.87 32.26 24.86
CA GLN A 16 -20.25 31.88 23.60
C GLN A 16 -19.54 30.54 23.85
N SER A 17 -20.03 29.48 23.23
CA SER A 17 -19.41 28.16 23.28
C SER A 17 -17.99 28.26 22.74
N VAL A 18 -16.98 28.34 23.62
CA VAL A 18 -15.59 28.14 23.20
C VAL A 18 -15.44 26.64 23.00
N SER A 19 -15.41 26.21 21.73
CA SER A 19 -15.00 24.84 21.42
C SER A 19 -13.48 24.80 21.51
N ALA A 20 -12.94 24.20 22.57
CA ALA A 20 -11.53 23.83 22.58
C ALA A 20 -11.37 22.67 21.58
N ALA A 21 -10.93 22.96 20.35
CA ALA A 21 -10.52 21.88 19.47
C ALA A 21 -9.15 21.41 19.96
N PHE A 22 -9.14 20.19 20.49
CA PHE A 22 -7.95 19.51 20.99
C PHE A 22 -6.97 19.27 19.84
N LEU A 23 -5.68 19.36 20.13
CA LEU A 23 -4.61 18.95 19.24
C LEU A 23 -4.70 17.44 19.01
N ILE A 24 -5.09 17.04 17.81
CA ILE A 24 -5.24 15.64 17.42
C ILE A 24 -4.40 15.42 16.16
N LEU A 25 -3.45 14.49 16.22
CA LEU A 25 -2.81 13.96 15.03
C LEU A 25 -3.78 12.95 14.39
N THR A 26 -4.15 13.16 13.12
CA THR A 26 -5.08 12.28 12.39
C THR A 26 -4.40 11.46 11.30
N ARG A 27 -3.23 11.90 10.82
CA ARG A 27 -2.52 11.25 9.71
C ARG A 27 -1.00 11.41 9.78
N ILE A 28 -0.30 10.33 9.41
CA ILE A 28 1.14 10.27 9.15
C ILE A 28 1.36 9.69 7.75
N GLY A 29 1.61 10.54 6.76
CA GLY A 29 1.70 10.16 5.35
C GLY A 29 0.39 9.54 4.87
N THR A 30 0.43 8.26 4.49
CA THR A 30 -0.75 7.47 4.13
C THR A 30 -1.39 6.73 5.32
N LEU A 31 -0.78 6.77 6.51
CA LEU A 31 -1.30 6.11 7.71
C LEU A 31 -2.32 7.01 8.41
N SER A 32 -3.52 6.49 8.64
CA SER A 32 -4.50 7.12 9.52
C SER A 32 -4.22 6.74 10.97
N THR A 33 -4.14 7.73 11.85
CA THR A 33 -3.97 7.50 13.29
C THR A 33 -5.32 7.34 14.01
N SER A 34 -6.44 7.65 13.35
CA SER A 34 -7.79 7.67 13.93
C SER A 34 -7.89 8.51 15.23
N GLY A 35 -7.01 9.51 15.38
CA GLY A 35 -6.91 10.34 16.58
C GLY A 35 -6.30 9.64 17.81
N GLN A 36 -5.72 8.46 17.64
CA GLN A 36 -5.00 7.77 18.70
C GLN A 36 -3.57 8.32 18.84
N VAL A 37 -3.08 8.37 20.07
CA VAL A 37 -1.70 8.77 20.39
C VAL A 37 -0.93 7.52 20.84
N TYR A 38 -0.29 6.84 19.88
CA TYR A 38 0.67 5.79 20.22
C TYR A 38 2.05 6.37 20.49
N THR A 39 2.81 5.70 21.35
CA THR A 39 4.19 6.07 21.67
C THR A 39 5.16 5.80 20.52
N SER A 40 4.79 4.92 19.58
CA SER A 40 5.60 4.58 18.42
C SER A 40 4.71 4.33 17.19
N TRP A 41 5.15 4.84 16.04
CA TRP A 41 4.55 4.62 14.74
C TRP A 41 5.61 4.11 13.76
N THR A 42 5.23 3.16 12.92
CA THR A 42 6.07 2.68 11.81
C THR A 42 5.47 3.12 10.50
N TYR A 43 6.23 3.87 9.69
CA TYR A 43 5.81 4.32 8.37
C TYR A 43 6.75 3.79 7.29
N THR A 44 6.16 3.21 6.24
CA THR A 44 6.88 2.73 5.07
C THR A 44 6.39 3.45 3.83
N GLY A 45 7.27 4.20 3.17
CA GLY A 45 6.92 5.02 2.02
C GLY A 45 8.14 5.39 1.18
N ALA A 46 7.93 5.83 -0.06
CA ALA A 46 9.01 6.24 -0.94
C ALA A 46 9.68 7.56 -0.48
N THR A 47 8.92 8.41 0.21
CA THR A 47 9.35 9.72 0.72
C THR A 47 9.01 9.86 2.20
N ALA A 48 9.63 10.83 2.87
CA ALA A 48 9.25 11.22 4.24
C ALA A 48 7.74 11.55 4.32
N PRO A 49 7.05 11.15 5.40
CA PRO A 49 5.62 11.40 5.57
C PRO A 49 5.32 12.87 5.88
N ASP A 50 4.21 13.36 5.37
CA ASP A 50 3.53 14.54 5.91
C ASP A 50 2.77 14.21 7.20
N PHE A 51 2.57 15.20 8.06
CA PHE A 51 1.69 15.09 9.22
C PHE A 51 0.45 15.93 9.00
N ALA A 52 -0.70 15.41 9.40
CA ALA A 52 -1.95 16.16 9.41
C ALA A 52 -2.76 15.87 10.66
N GLY A 53 -3.57 16.84 11.03
CA GLY A 53 -4.37 16.77 12.24
C GLY A 53 -5.40 17.88 12.34
N THR A 54 -6.01 17.96 13.51
CA THR A 54 -6.87 19.07 13.92
C THR A 54 -6.27 19.78 15.12
N ALA A 55 -6.52 21.08 15.22
CA ALA A 55 -6.21 21.93 16.35
C ALA A 55 -7.24 23.07 16.41
N THR A 56 -7.16 23.93 17.42
CA THR A 56 -8.03 25.11 17.50
C THR A 56 -7.90 25.97 16.24
N PRO A 57 -8.99 26.38 15.57
CA PRO A 57 -8.92 27.20 14.35
C PRO A 57 -8.05 28.44 14.53
N GLY A 58 -7.09 28.65 13.63
CA GLY A 58 -6.11 29.73 13.70
C GLY A 58 -4.97 29.52 14.71
N ALA A 59 -4.94 28.42 15.46
CA ALA A 59 -3.85 28.13 16.39
C ALA A 59 -2.55 27.78 15.65
N MET A 60 -1.42 28.15 16.25
CA MET A 60 -0.10 27.78 15.75
C MET A 60 0.28 26.39 16.27
N VAL A 61 0.59 25.49 15.33
CA VAL A 61 1.07 24.14 15.58
C VAL A 61 2.57 24.11 15.32
N ALA A 62 3.35 23.77 16.35
CA ALA A 62 4.79 23.59 16.28
C ALA A 62 5.13 22.09 16.20
N ILE A 63 5.77 21.68 15.10
CA ILE A 63 6.20 20.31 14.86
C ILE A 63 7.71 20.26 15.01
N THR A 64 8.20 19.61 16.05
CA THR A 64 9.62 19.33 16.27
C THR A 64 9.92 17.90 15.86
N VAL A 65 10.81 17.72 14.88
CA VAL A 65 11.37 16.42 14.51
C VAL A 65 12.88 16.50 14.76
N ASN A 66 13.50 15.53 15.43
CA ASN A 66 14.95 15.47 15.65
C ASN A 66 15.60 16.83 16.05
N ALA A 67 14.96 17.55 16.98
CA ALA A 67 15.33 18.89 17.46
C ALA A 67 15.14 20.08 16.48
N ILE A 68 14.70 19.85 15.25
CA ILE A 68 14.33 20.92 14.30
C ILE A 68 12.82 21.16 14.38
N THR A 69 12.43 22.42 14.61
CA THR A 69 11.03 22.82 14.74
C THR A 69 10.55 23.55 13.49
N THR A 70 9.44 23.09 12.92
CA THR A 70 8.69 23.75 11.86
C THR A 70 7.34 24.18 12.41
N THR A 71 6.86 25.38 12.08
CA THR A 71 5.55 25.87 12.50
C THR A 71 4.56 25.89 11.33
N THR A 72 3.30 25.62 11.64
CA THR A 72 2.16 25.75 10.71
C THR A 72 0.97 26.32 11.49
N SER A 73 -0.03 26.86 10.81
CA SER A 73 -1.27 27.33 11.44
C SER A 73 -2.45 26.46 11.04
N ALA A 74 -3.34 26.16 11.98
CA ALA A 74 -4.62 25.53 11.69
C ALA A 74 -5.53 26.47 10.89
N ASP A 75 -6.22 25.93 9.90
CA ASP A 75 -7.16 26.69 9.07
C ASP A 75 -8.47 27.05 9.82
N VAL A 76 -9.42 27.66 9.11
CA VAL A 76 -10.72 28.06 9.68
C VAL A 76 -11.57 26.88 10.15
N ALA A 77 -11.32 25.68 9.64
CA ALA A 77 -11.95 24.43 10.05
C ALA A 77 -11.16 23.71 11.16
N GLY A 78 -10.03 24.28 11.60
CA GLY A 78 -9.14 23.68 12.59
C GLY A 78 -8.21 22.60 12.00
N SER A 79 -8.18 22.40 10.69
CA SER A 79 -7.30 21.42 10.06
C SER A 79 -5.89 22.00 9.85
N TRP A 80 -4.87 21.19 10.08
CA TRP A 80 -3.48 21.57 9.83
C TRP A 80 -2.74 20.46 9.10
N GLN A 81 -1.73 20.84 8.31
CA GLN A 81 -0.83 19.93 7.62
C GLN A 81 0.59 20.50 7.64
N SER A 82 1.58 19.62 7.75
CA SER A 82 3.00 19.99 7.74
C SER A 82 3.85 18.87 7.15
N ALA A 83 4.83 19.23 6.31
CA ALA A 83 5.78 18.30 5.72
C ALA A 83 7.19 18.62 6.24
N PRO A 84 7.59 18.12 7.43
CA PRO A 84 8.92 18.38 7.97
C PRO A 84 9.99 17.75 7.07
N ASN A 85 11.04 18.51 6.78
CA ASN A 85 12.08 18.14 5.83
C ASN A 85 13.23 17.32 6.46
N ASN A 86 13.18 17.08 7.76
CA ASN A 86 14.29 16.55 8.55
C ASN A 86 14.00 15.17 9.15
N ILE A 87 13.02 14.45 8.58
CA ILE A 87 12.79 13.02 8.85
C ILE A 87 13.86 12.21 8.11
N VAL A 88 14.57 11.36 8.86
CA VAL A 88 15.60 10.46 8.34
C VAL A 88 15.15 9.01 8.41
N THR A 89 15.77 8.13 7.62
CA THR A 89 15.53 6.68 7.73
C THR A 89 15.92 6.18 9.12
N GLY A 90 15.08 5.34 9.71
CA GLY A 90 15.22 4.84 11.08
C GLY A 90 14.30 5.58 12.06
N THR A 91 14.69 5.61 13.33
CA THR A 91 13.89 6.19 14.42
C THR A 91 14.06 7.70 14.49
N ASN A 92 12.96 8.43 14.47
CA ASN A 92 12.89 9.89 14.62
C ASN A 92 12.07 10.24 15.85
N SER A 93 12.54 11.21 16.64
CA SER A 93 11.74 11.75 17.76
C SER A 93 10.85 12.87 17.23
N VAL A 94 9.54 12.75 17.41
CA VAL A 94 8.54 13.73 16.95
C VAL A 94 7.77 14.27 18.15
N SER A 95 7.65 15.60 18.22
CA SER A 95 6.83 16.31 19.20
C SER A 95 6.01 17.38 18.48
N ILE A 96 4.69 17.36 18.67
CA ILE A 96 3.76 18.31 18.08
C ILE A 96 3.12 19.08 19.23
N ALA A 97 3.23 20.39 19.22
CA ALA A 97 2.69 21.26 20.27
C ALA A 97 1.74 22.31 19.68
N SER A 98 0.66 22.59 20.40
CA SER A 98 -0.29 23.66 20.09
C SER A 98 -0.82 24.23 21.39
N GLY A 99 -0.46 25.48 21.72
CA GLY A 99 -0.78 26.08 23.01
C GLY A 99 -0.21 25.27 24.18
N ASN A 100 -1.07 24.70 25.02
CA ASN A 100 -0.69 23.87 26.17
C ASN A 100 -0.72 22.36 25.88
N GLU A 101 -1.10 21.96 24.67
CA GLU A 101 -1.22 20.55 24.29
C GLU A 101 0.05 20.08 23.59
N VAL A 102 0.50 18.87 23.94
CA VAL A 102 1.70 18.27 23.35
C VAL A 102 1.43 16.79 23.04
N VAL A 103 1.73 16.39 21.80
CA VAL A 103 1.68 15.02 21.30
C VAL A 103 3.09 14.60 20.90
N ALA A 104 3.69 13.68 21.66
CA ALA A 104 5.04 13.20 21.41
C ALA A 104 5.05 11.69 21.12
N PHE A 105 5.81 11.28 20.11
CA PHE A 105 5.94 9.88 19.69
C PHE A 105 7.26 9.63 18.94
N SER A 106 7.63 8.36 18.83
CA SER A 106 8.74 7.92 17.98
C SER A 106 8.22 7.48 16.60
N LEU A 107 8.82 7.96 15.53
CA LEU A 107 8.50 7.56 14.16
C LEU A 107 9.63 6.73 13.57
N VAL A 108 9.37 5.46 13.30
CA VAL A 108 10.28 4.58 12.56
C VAL A 108 9.97 4.70 11.06
N PHE A 109 10.82 5.39 10.32
CA PHE A 109 10.70 5.53 8.87
C PHE A 109 11.55 4.49 8.15
N SER A 110 10.94 3.69 7.29
CA SER A 110 11.63 2.75 6.40
C SER A 110 11.27 3.06 4.94
N PRO A 111 12.25 3.36 4.07
CA PRO A 111 11.95 3.61 2.66
C PRO A 111 11.39 2.36 2.00
N ALA A 112 10.27 2.51 1.28
CA ALA A 112 9.71 1.41 0.50
C ALA A 112 10.71 0.97 -0.56
N ALA A 113 10.92 -0.34 -0.70
CA ALA A 113 11.77 -0.88 -1.76
C ALA A 113 11.19 -0.46 -3.12
N THR A 114 12.01 0.16 -3.96
CA THR A 114 11.64 0.39 -5.36
C THR A 114 11.40 -0.98 -5.99
N PRO A 115 10.27 -1.22 -6.69
CA PRO A 115 10.06 -2.47 -7.39
C PRO A 115 11.16 -2.59 -8.44
N THR A 116 12.16 -3.42 -8.15
CA THR A 116 13.09 -3.86 -9.18
C THR A 116 12.26 -4.77 -10.06
N VAL A 117 12.05 -4.38 -11.32
CA VAL A 117 11.50 -5.30 -12.32
C VAL A 117 12.38 -6.54 -12.31
N THR A 118 11.90 -7.62 -11.71
CA THR A 118 12.50 -8.92 -11.96
C THR A 118 12.23 -9.18 -13.44
N PRO A 119 13.24 -9.30 -14.31
CA PRO A 119 12.98 -9.61 -15.70
C PRO A 119 12.14 -10.88 -15.71
N THR A 120 10.95 -10.81 -16.33
CA THR A 120 10.15 -11.98 -16.66
C THR A 120 11.12 -12.97 -17.28
N ALA A 121 11.30 -14.13 -16.65
CA ALA A 121 12.15 -15.17 -17.21
C ALA A 121 11.69 -15.40 -18.66
N THR A 122 12.57 -15.13 -19.63
CA THR A 122 12.38 -15.62 -21.00
C THR A 122 12.10 -17.11 -20.87
N PRO A 123 10.99 -17.63 -21.40
CA PRO A 123 10.73 -19.06 -21.31
C PRO A 123 11.93 -19.77 -21.95
N SER A 124 12.73 -20.44 -21.12
CA SER A 124 13.70 -21.41 -21.62
C SER A 124 12.87 -22.46 -22.35
N ALA A 125 13.01 -22.53 -23.66
CA ALA A 125 12.54 -23.67 -24.41
C ALA A 125 13.09 -24.91 -23.69
N LEU A 126 12.21 -25.78 -23.19
CA LEU A 126 12.62 -27.13 -22.86
C LEU A 126 13.33 -27.70 -24.10
N PRO A 127 14.42 -28.46 -23.97
CA PRO A 127 14.87 -29.26 -25.09
C PRO A 127 13.65 -30.01 -25.62
N GLU A 128 13.41 -29.89 -26.93
CA GLU A 128 12.34 -30.58 -27.64
C GLU A 128 12.26 -32.00 -27.06
N ALA A 129 11.14 -32.34 -26.41
CA ALA A 129 10.97 -33.67 -25.83
C ALA A 129 11.27 -34.65 -26.95
N GLY A 130 12.42 -35.33 -26.85
CA GLY A 130 12.98 -36.10 -27.95
C GLY A 130 11.88 -36.94 -28.55
N ILE A 131 11.65 -36.76 -29.85
CA ILE A 131 10.61 -37.48 -30.60
C ILE A 131 10.76 -38.96 -30.24
N MET A 132 9.80 -39.52 -29.50
CA MET A 132 9.78 -40.94 -29.18
C MET A 132 9.45 -41.73 -30.46
N ILE A 133 10.46 -41.97 -31.29
CA ILE A 133 10.35 -42.69 -32.57
C ILE A 133 10.17 -44.21 -32.42
N TRP A 134 10.29 -44.75 -31.20
CA TRP A 134 10.37 -46.20 -31.00
C TRP A 134 9.08 -47.01 -31.29
N PRO A 135 7.84 -46.53 -31.01
CA PRO A 135 6.65 -47.28 -31.40
C PRO A 135 6.23 -47.07 -32.87
N LEU A 136 6.43 -45.88 -33.46
CA LEU A 136 5.96 -45.58 -34.83
C LEU A 136 6.73 -46.36 -35.91
N GLY A 137 8.04 -46.54 -35.75
CA GLY A 137 8.84 -47.34 -36.68
C GLY A 137 8.39 -48.80 -36.75
N LEU A 138 8.07 -49.40 -35.59
CA LEU A 138 7.58 -50.79 -35.52
C LEU A 138 6.21 -50.95 -36.19
N ILE A 139 5.30 -49.97 -36.02
CA ILE A 139 3.99 -49.99 -36.67
C ILE A 139 4.12 -49.89 -38.19
N ALA A 140 5.00 -49.01 -38.70
CA ALA A 140 5.22 -48.86 -40.14
C ALA A 140 5.78 -50.13 -40.79
N VAL A 141 6.78 -50.77 -40.15
CA VAL A 141 7.33 -52.05 -40.63
C VAL A 141 6.26 -53.15 -40.58
N GLY A 142 5.47 -53.20 -39.51
CA GLY A 142 4.35 -54.16 -39.38
C GLY A 142 3.31 -54.01 -40.49
N LEU A 143 2.90 -52.78 -40.82
CA LEU A 143 1.98 -52.50 -41.92
C LEU A 143 2.58 -52.88 -43.28
N MET A 144 3.86 -52.59 -43.51
CA MET A 144 4.54 -52.95 -44.76
C MET A 144 4.53 -54.47 -44.99
N VAL A 145 4.85 -55.26 -43.97
CA VAL A 145 4.82 -56.73 -44.05
C VAL A 145 3.39 -57.24 -44.28
N PHE A 146 2.40 -56.68 -43.59
CA PHE A 146 1.01 -57.06 -43.75
C PHE A 146 0.49 -56.83 -45.18
N PHE A 147 0.75 -55.65 -45.76
CA PHE A 147 0.33 -55.33 -47.12
C PHE A 147 1.12 -56.10 -48.18
N ALA A 148 2.43 -56.32 -47.99
CA ALA A 148 3.22 -57.14 -48.90
C ALA A 148 2.73 -58.59 -48.93
N GLY A 149 2.41 -59.17 -47.77
CA GLY A 149 1.84 -60.51 -47.67
C GLY A 149 0.46 -60.63 -48.32
N ARG A 150 -0.40 -59.62 -48.16
CA ARG A 150 -1.71 -59.58 -48.81
C ARG A 150 -1.60 -59.55 -50.33
N ASN A 151 -0.80 -58.65 -50.88
CA ASN A 151 -0.61 -58.53 -52.33
C ASN A 151 0.04 -59.77 -52.95
N ALA A 152 0.95 -60.45 -52.23
CA ALA A 152 1.56 -61.69 -52.68
C ALA A 152 0.55 -62.85 -52.75
N LYS A 153 -0.41 -62.92 -51.81
CA LYS A 153 -1.49 -63.90 -51.85
C LYS A 153 -2.41 -63.67 -53.06
N ASP A 154 -2.83 -62.42 -53.29
CA ASP A 154 -3.71 -62.07 -54.41
C ASP A 154 -3.10 -62.49 -55.76
N ARG A 155 -1.77 -62.42 -55.89
CA ARG A 155 -1.04 -62.85 -57.10
C ARG A 155 -0.79 -64.35 -57.24
N LEU A 156 -0.84 -65.10 -56.15
CA LEU A 156 -0.77 -66.56 -56.23
C LEU A 156 -2.14 -67.16 -56.59
N ASP A 157 -3.22 -66.60 -56.05
CA ASP A 157 -4.58 -67.05 -56.37
C ASP A 157 -4.94 -66.81 -57.85
N GLU A 158 -4.36 -65.77 -58.48
CA GLU A 158 -4.52 -65.46 -59.92
C GLU A 158 -3.75 -66.41 -60.84
N HIS A 159 -2.71 -67.11 -60.34
CA HIS A 159 -1.91 -68.05 -61.12
C HIS A 159 -2.45 -69.51 -61.07
N TYR A 160 -3.37 -69.82 -60.16
CA TYR A 160 -3.98 -71.16 -60.04
C TYR A 160 -5.37 -71.30 -60.70
N TRP A 161 -5.91 -70.24 -61.32
CA TRP A 161 -7.19 -70.28 -62.05
C TRP A 161 -7.13 -69.59 -63.43
N GLY A 162 -5.98 -69.65 -64.11
CA GLY A 162 -5.80 -69.27 -65.51
C GLY A 162 -5.48 -70.48 -66.39
#